data_AF-A0A2V4C332-F1
#
_entry.id   AF-A0A2V4C332-F1
#
_cell.length_a   1.000
_cell.length_b   1.000
_cell.length_c   1.000
_cell.angle_alpha   90.00
_cell.angle_beta   90.00
_cell.angle_gamma   90.00
#
_symmetry.space_group_name_H-M   'P 1'
#
loop_
_entity.id
_entity.type
_entity.pdbx_description
1 polymer ?
#
loop_
_entity_poly.entity_id
_entity_poly.type
_entity_poly.pdbx_seq_one_letter_code
_entity_poly.pdbx_strand_id
1 'polypeptide(L)'
;MKTHIIITIISILFINSLKAQEKTKDTLFFKLDKYLYQSESNPKKYIIKDNYDTSEGAIYFVQKKIINTSKPKKIICFKKFAHTSRLFKLKDNKKLNDVKVMNLTDSYIIVLVNKKNKKTEYIQVSAEFTIE
;
A
#
# COMPACT_ATOMS: atom_id res chain seq x y z
N MET A 1 24.80 10.36 44.48
CA MET A 1 25.47 9.78 43.30
C MET A 1 24.82 8.49 42.80
N LYS A 2 24.67 7.46 43.63
CA LYS A 2 24.12 6.15 43.21
C LYS A 2 22.71 6.23 42.59
N THR A 3 21.84 7.08 43.14
CA THR A 3 20.46 7.28 42.64
C THR A 3 20.40 7.92 41.26
N HIS A 4 21.29 8.89 40.97
CA HIS A 4 21.35 9.52 39.65
C HIS A 4 21.84 8.54 38.57
N ILE A 5 22.81 7.67 38.92
CA ILE A 5 23.32 6.63 38.02
C ILE A 5 22.21 5.64 37.65
N ILE A 6 21.37 5.22 38.61
CA ILE A 6 20.24 4.32 38.37
C ILE A 6 19.20 4.97 37.43
N ILE A 7 18.87 6.24 37.64
CA ILE A 7 17.92 6.98 36.80
C ILE A 7 18.44 7.09 35.36
N THR A 8 19.73 7.37 35.17
CA THR A 8 20.34 7.45 33.83
C THR A 8 20.30 6.09 33.11
N ILE A 9 20.57 4.99 33.81
CA ILE A 9 20.53 3.63 33.24
C ILE A 9 19.09 3.24 32.81
N ILE A 10 18.08 3.56 33.62
CA ILE A 10 16.68 3.27 33.30
C ILE A 10 16.25 4.03 32.04
N SER A 11 16.63 5.30 31.90
CA SER A 11 16.27 6.13 30.73
C SER A 11 16.85 5.57 29.41
N ILE A 12 18.06 5.01 29.44
CA ILE A 12 18.71 4.41 28.26
C ILE A 12 17.98 3.12 27.82
N LEU A 13 17.44 2.34 28.75
CA LEU A 13 16.69 1.11 28.43
C LEU A 13 15.37 1.40 27.72
N PHE A 14 14.66 2.47 28.10
CA PHE A 14 13.40 2.85 27.46
C PHE A 14 13.57 3.29 26.00
N ILE A 15 14.62 4.04 25.67
CA ILE A 15 14.83 4.54 24.30
C ILE A 15 15.09 3.39 23.31
N ASN A 16 15.78 2.34 23.75
CA ASN A 16 16.08 1.17 22.89
C ASN A 16 14.85 0.29 22.63
N SER A 17 13.92 0.22 23.59
CA SER A 17 12.68 -0.58 23.45
C SER A 17 11.67 -0.03 22.44
N LEU A 18 11.73 1.27 22.11
CA LEU A 18 10.83 1.90 21.15
C LEU A 18 11.18 1.54 19.70
N LYS A 19 12.47 1.42 19.37
CA LYS A 19 12.92 1.06 18.01
C LYS A 19 12.61 -0.39 17.63
N ALA A 20 12.58 -1.30 18.60
CA ALA A 20 12.32 -2.72 18.38
C ALA A 20 10.85 -3.05 18.05
N GLN A 21 9.93 -2.08 18.16
CA GLN A 21 8.50 -2.26 17.90
C GLN A 21 8.08 -1.85 16.49
N GLU A 22 8.98 -1.31 15.65
CA GLU A 22 8.66 -1.06 14.24
C GLU A 22 8.58 -2.39 13.47
N LYS A 23 7.37 -2.93 13.38
CA LYS A 23 7.09 -4.13 12.59
C LYS A 23 7.39 -3.85 11.13
N THR A 24 8.37 -4.55 10.56
CA THR A 24 8.66 -4.47 9.13
C THR A 24 7.43 -4.93 8.34
N LYS A 25 6.89 -4.06 7.49
CA LYS A 25 5.71 -4.37 6.68
C LYS A 25 6.07 -5.37 5.58
N ASP A 26 5.20 -6.35 5.37
CA ASP A 26 5.31 -7.26 4.23
C ASP A 26 5.07 -6.51 2.91
N THR A 27 5.65 -7.02 1.82
CA THR A 27 5.48 -6.44 0.49
C THR A 27 4.51 -7.26 -0.36
N LEU A 28 3.50 -6.60 -0.92
CA LEU A 28 2.56 -7.19 -1.87
C LEU A 28 2.83 -6.68 -3.28
N PHE A 29 2.97 -7.61 -4.22
CA PHE A 29 3.20 -7.32 -5.62
C PHE A 29 1.92 -7.53 -6.42
N PHE A 30 1.37 -6.45 -6.97
CA PHE A 30 0.19 -6.50 -7.82
C PHE A 30 0.55 -6.25 -9.28
N LYS A 31 0.04 -7.08 -10.20
CA LYS A 31 0.17 -6.78 -11.63
C LYS A 31 -0.75 -5.61 -12.00
N LEU A 32 -0.30 -4.79 -12.95
CA LEU A 32 -1.21 -3.93 -13.70
C LEU A 32 -2.02 -4.77 -14.69
N ASP A 33 -3.31 -4.47 -14.82
CA ASP A 33 -4.24 -5.08 -15.77
C ASP A 33 -5.44 -4.14 -16.01
N LYS A 34 -6.51 -4.63 -16.66
CA LYS A 34 -7.71 -3.83 -16.94
C LYS A 34 -8.47 -3.35 -15.69
N TYR A 35 -8.12 -3.88 -14.51
CA TYR A 35 -8.79 -3.55 -13.25
C TYR A 35 -8.00 -2.56 -12.40
N LEU A 36 -6.68 -2.72 -12.37
CA LEU A 36 -5.74 -1.80 -11.74
C LEU A 36 -4.76 -1.31 -12.80
N TYR A 37 -4.95 -0.07 -13.27
CA TYR A 37 -4.25 0.48 -14.43
C TYR A 37 -3.72 1.88 -14.17
N GLN A 38 -2.76 2.31 -14.98
CA GLN A 38 -2.20 3.65 -14.92
C GLN A 38 -3.19 4.66 -15.51
N SER A 39 -3.38 5.81 -14.86
CA SER A 39 -4.22 6.89 -15.38
C SER A 39 -3.61 7.47 -16.66
N GLU A 40 -4.46 7.76 -17.65
CA GLU A 40 -4.08 8.42 -18.90
C GLU A 40 -3.79 9.91 -18.68
N SER A 41 -4.47 10.55 -17.73
CA SER A 41 -4.31 11.98 -17.44
C SER A 41 -3.13 12.27 -16.51
N ASN A 42 -2.78 11.33 -15.63
CA ASN A 42 -1.65 11.48 -14.71
C ASN A 42 -0.85 10.18 -14.58
N PRO A 43 0.37 10.10 -15.15
CA PRO A 43 1.15 8.87 -15.15
C PRO A 43 1.62 8.44 -13.75
N LYS A 44 1.52 9.28 -12.73
CA LYS A 44 1.85 8.93 -11.34
C LYS A 44 0.64 8.40 -10.55
N LYS A 45 -0.57 8.41 -11.13
CA LYS A 45 -1.78 7.86 -10.52
C LYS A 45 -2.17 6.54 -11.18
N TYR A 46 -2.64 5.61 -10.37
CA TYR A 46 -3.20 4.33 -10.80
C TYR A 46 -4.62 4.21 -10.28
N ILE A 47 -5.51 3.79 -11.17
CA ILE A 47 -6.95 3.72 -10.98
C ILE A 47 -7.34 2.28 -10.69
N ILE A 48 -8.22 2.12 -9.71
CA ILE A 48 -8.91 0.85 -9.44
C ILE A 48 -10.34 0.99 -9.94
N LYS A 49 -10.75 0.11 -10.86
CA LYS A 49 -12.03 0.25 -11.58
C LYS A 49 -13.26 0.36 -10.67
N ASP A 50 -13.31 -0.41 -9.58
CA ASP A 50 -14.47 -0.50 -8.67
C ASP A 50 -14.40 0.51 -7.50
N ASN A 51 -13.54 1.50 -7.62
CA ASN A 51 -13.25 2.50 -6.58
C ASN A 51 -13.70 3.92 -6.96
N TYR A 52 -14.16 4.07 -8.20
CA TYR A 52 -14.47 5.38 -8.76
C TYR A 52 -15.95 5.70 -8.52
N ASP A 53 -16.19 6.75 -7.74
CA ASP A 53 -17.50 7.37 -7.60
C ASP A 53 -17.35 8.89 -7.71
N THR A 54 -17.96 9.46 -8.75
CA THR A 54 -17.90 10.90 -9.05
C THR A 54 -18.57 11.78 -7.98
N SER A 55 -19.36 11.18 -7.08
CA SER A 55 -20.11 11.92 -6.05
C SER A 55 -19.49 11.80 -4.65
N GLU A 56 -18.76 10.71 -4.37
CA GLU A 56 -18.18 10.45 -3.04
C GLU A 56 -16.66 10.59 -3.01
N GLY A 57 -16.00 10.77 -4.17
CA GLY A 57 -14.55 10.73 -4.31
C GLY A 57 -14.04 9.32 -4.63
N ALA A 58 -12.73 9.22 -4.85
CA ALA A 58 -12.07 7.97 -5.23
C ALA A 58 -10.71 7.81 -4.56
N ILE A 59 -10.34 6.56 -4.24
CA ILE A 59 -8.95 6.26 -3.87
C ILE A 59 -8.14 5.95 -5.13
N TYR A 60 -7.02 6.67 -5.25
CA TYR A 60 -5.97 6.41 -6.22
C TYR A 60 -4.79 5.75 -5.55
N PHE A 61 -4.11 4.85 -6.26
CA PHE A 61 -2.75 4.48 -5.91
C PHE A 61 -1.81 5.50 -6.54
N VAL A 62 -1.02 6.18 -5.71
CA VAL A 62 -0.11 7.24 -6.14
C VAL A 62 1.33 6.73 -6.05
N GLN A 63 2.07 6.88 -7.14
CA GLN A 63 3.48 6.54 -7.22
C GLN A 63 4.27 7.31 -6.16
N LYS A 64 4.98 6.57 -5.31
CA LYS A 64 5.99 7.12 -4.41
C LYS A 64 7.37 7.07 -5.05
N LYS A 65 7.77 5.90 -5.52
CA LYS A 65 9.08 5.68 -6.16
C LYS A 65 9.09 4.42 -7.03
N ILE A 66 9.96 4.43 -8.03
CA ILE A 66 10.34 3.22 -8.75
C ILE A 66 11.45 2.55 -7.93
N ILE A 67 11.35 1.23 -7.74
CA ILE A 67 12.29 0.47 -6.91
C ILE A 67 13.01 -0.59 -7.75
N ASN A 68 14.28 -0.82 -7.41
CA ASN A 68 15.00 -1.99 -7.87
C ASN A 68 14.78 -3.12 -6.86
N THR A 69 14.25 -4.24 -7.34
CA THR A 69 14.01 -5.42 -6.51
C THR A 69 14.22 -6.68 -7.32
N SER A 70 14.58 -7.76 -6.64
CA SER A 70 14.61 -9.10 -7.25
C SER A 70 13.21 -9.48 -7.75
N LYS A 71 13.15 -10.35 -8.76
CA LYS A 71 11.87 -10.87 -9.27
C LYS A 71 11.04 -11.47 -8.13
N PRO A 72 9.82 -10.99 -7.88
CA PRO A 72 9.01 -11.48 -6.77
C PRO A 72 8.56 -12.92 -7.00
N LYS A 73 8.47 -13.69 -5.93
CA LYS A 73 7.99 -15.09 -5.96
C LYS A 73 6.54 -15.19 -6.45
N LYS A 74 5.70 -14.21 -6.10
CA LYS A 74 4.28 -14.19 -6.43
C LYS A 74 3.87 -12.79 -6.86
N ILE A 75 3.18 -12.71 -8.01
CA ILE A 75 2.54 -11.49 -8.51
C ILE A 75 1.04 -11.77 -8.55
N ILE A 76 0.26 -10.94 -7.86
CA ILE A 76 -1.15 -11.18 -7.59
C ILE A 76 -2.02 -10.24 -8.44
N CYS A 77 -3.20 -10.69 -8.84
CA CYS A 77 -4.23 -9.81 -9.43
C CYS A 77 -4.95 -9.08 -8.29
N PHE A 78 -4.96 -7.74 -8.32
CA PHE A 78 -5.58 -6.95 -7.27
C PHE A 78 -7.06 -7.28 -7.07
N LYS A 79 -7.85 -7.46 -8.15
CA LYS A 79 -9.27 -7.84 -8.03
C LYS A 79 -9.48 -9.15 -7.24
N LYS A 80 -8.69 -10.18 -7.55
CA LYS A 80 -8.76 -11.47 -6.83
C LYS A 80 -8.37 -11.32 -5.36
N PHE A 81 -7.33 -10.53 -5.10
CA PHE A 81 -6.92 -10.21 -3.74
C PHE A 81 -8.01 -9.43 -2.97
N ALA A 82 -8.66 -8.47 -3.62
CA ALA A 82 -9.71 -7.66 -3.02
C ALA A 82 -10.93 -8.50 -2.60
N HIS A 83 -11.34 -9.47 -3.42
CA HIS A 83 -12.43 -10.39 -3.03
C HIS A 83 -12.02 -11.30 -1.87
N THR A 84 -10.86 -11.95 -1.96
CA THR A 84 -10.39 -12.89 -0.93
C THR A 84 -10.10 -12.21 0.40
N SER A 85 -9.59 -10.98 0.37
CA SER A 85 -9.29 -10.16 1.55
C SER A 85 -10.49 -9.33 2.03
N ARG A 86 -11.68 -9.55 1.45
CA ARG A 86 -12.94 -8.88 1.82
C ARG A 86 -12.84 -7.34 1.81
N LEU A 87 -12.15 -6.77 0.81
CA LEU A 87 -11.99 -5.32 0.66
C LEU A 87 -13.25 -4.62 0.15
N PHE A 88 -14.22 -5.36 -0.39
CA PHE A 88 -15.50 -4.82 -0.85
C PHE A 88 -16.41 -4.40 0.32
N LYS A 89 -17.41 -3.55 0.03
CA LYS A 89 -18.48 -3.19 0.97
C LYS A 89 -19.33 -4.43 1.26
N LEU A 90 -19.73 -4.65 2.51
CA LEU A 90 -20.46 -5.86 2.92
C LEU A 90 -21.81 -6.02 2.20
N LYS A 91 -22.48 -4.90 1.90
CA LYS A 91 -23.78 -4.86 1.22
C LYS A 91 -23.65 -4.72 -0.30
N ASP A 92 -22.45 -4.46 -0.81
CA ASP A 92 -22.19 -4.24 -2.23
C ASP A 92 -20.82 -4.79 -2.65
N ASN A 93 -20.84 -5.94 -3.31
CA ASN A 93 -19.64 -6.59 -3.85
C ASN A 93 -19.11 -5.95 -5.15
N LYS A 94 -19.71 -4.84 -5.59
CA LYS A 94 -19.27 -4.10 -6.78
C LYS A 94 -18.46 -2.86 -6.45
N LYS A 95 -18.53 -2.33 -5.21
CA LYS A 95 -17.77 -1.16 -4.76
C LYS A 95 -16.79 -1.53 -3.65
N LEU A 96 -15.57 -1.03 -3.75
CA LEU A 96 -14.58 -1.18 -2.69
C LEU A 96 -14.95 -0.35 -1.46
N ASN A 97 -14.46 -0.78 -0.30
CA ASN A 97 -14.55 0.00 0.92
C ASN A 97 -13.27 0.82 1.07
N ASP A 98 -13.41 2.14 1.05
CA ASP A 98 -12.29 3.08 1.01
C ASP A 98 -11.35 2.90 2.20
N VAL A 99 -11.91 2.80 3.40
CA VAL A 99 -11.15 2.57 4.64
C VAL A 99 -10.33 1.28 4.56
N LYS A 100 -10.90 0.18 4.03
CA LYS A 100 -10.17 -1.08 3.88
C LYS A 100 -9.03 -0.98 2.86
N VAL A 101 -9.21 -0.22 1.78
CA VAL A 101 -8.16 0.00 0.78
C VAL A 101 -7.05 0.88 1.32
N MET A 102 -7.38 1.94 2.09
CA MET A 102 -6.37 2.76 2.79
C MET A 102 -5.57 1.90 3.78
N ASN A 103 -6.26 1.16 4.64
CA ASN A 103 -5.65 0.28 5.63
C ASN A 103 -4.74 -0.79 5.01
N LEU A 104 -5.02 -1.22 3.78
CA LEU A 104 -4.14 -2.14 3.05
C LEU A 104 -2.75 -1.52 2.83
N THR A 105 -2.69 -0.25 2.40
CA THR A 105 -1.42 0.46 2.18
C THR A 105 -0.73 0.88 3.48
N ASP A 106 -1.49 1.00 4.57
CA ASP A 106 -0.93 1.18 5.90
C ASP A 106 -0.36 -0.12 6.48
N SER A 107 -0.91 -1.28 6.10
CA SER A 107 -0.47 -2.58 6.61
C SER A 107 0.67 -3.19 5.78
N TYR A 108 0.75 -2.87 4.49
CA TYR A 108 1.67 -3.50 3.54
C TYR A 108 2.41 -2.46 2.68
N ILE A 109 3.62 -2.81 2.25
CA ILE A 109 4.29 -2.11 1.15
C ILE A 109 3.66 -2.61 -0.15
N ILE A 110 2.96 -1.73 -0.86
CA ILE A 110 2.32 -2.08 -2.14
C ILE A 110 3.24 -1.73 -3.29
N VAL A 111 3.54 -2.73 -4.13
CA VAL A 111 4.35 -2.58 -5.33
C VAL A 111 3.55 -3.02 -6.55
N LEU A 112 3.37 -2.11 -7.49
CA LEU A 112 2.76 -2.38 -8.78
C LEU A 112 3.82 -2.89 -9.76
N VAL A 113 3.51 -3.97 -10.45
CA VAL A 113 4.38 -4.62 -11.42
C VAL A 113 3.90 -4.26 -12.82
N ASN A 114 4.65 -3.38 -13.48
CA ASN A 114 4.37 -2.92 -14.83
C ASN A 114 5.27 -3.65 -15.83
N LYS A 115 4.69 -4.53 -16.64
CA LYS A 115 5.42 -5.24 -17.70
C LYS A 115 5.21 -4.50 -19.02
N LYS A 116 6.22 -3.74 -19.45
CA LYS A 116 6.23 -3.06 -20.76
C LYS A 116 7.29 -3.70 -21.65
N ASN A 117 6.85 -4.41 -22.69
CA ASN A 117 7.72 -5.12 -23.64
C ASN A 117 8.70 -6.07 -22.91
N LYS A 118 9.99 -5.74 -22.94
CA LYS A 118 11.09 -6.53 -22.36
C LYS A 118 11.55 -6.03 -20.98
N LYS A 119 10.95 -4.97 -20.45
CA LYS A 119 11.31 -4.40 -19.14
C LYS A 119 10.16 -4.56 -18.15
N THR A 120 10.51 -4.92 -16.92
CA THR A 120 9.57 -4.94 -15.79
C THR A 120 9.95 -3.81 -14.84
N GLU A 121 9.02 -2.90 -14.62
CA GLU A 121 9.13 -1.85 -13.61
C GLU A 121 8.38 -2.27 -12.34
N TYR A 122 8.97 -1.93 -11.20
CA TYR A 122 8.37 -2.13 -9.88
C TYR A 122 8.13 -0.75 -9.27
N ILE A 123 6.87 -0.41 -9.05
CA ILE A 123 6.45 0.92 -8.63
C ILE A 123 5.85 0.81 -7.25
N GLN A 124 6.53 1.37 -6.25
CA GLN A 124 5.96 1.48 -4.90
C GLN A 124 4.92 2.59 -4.89
N VAL A 125 3.74 2.29 -4.32
CA VAL A 125 2.60 3.21 -4.25
C VAL A 125 2.09 3.38 -2.82
N SER A 126 1.36 4.46 -2.58
CA SER A 126 0.45 4.61 -1.43
C SER A 126 -0.97 4.84 -1.92
N ALA A 127 -1.95 4.66 -1.04
CA ALA A 127 -3.31 5.12 -1.31
C ALA A 127 -3.43 6.63 -1.02
N GLU A 128 -4.23 7.32 -1.83
CA GLU A 128 -4.62 8.71 -1.62
C GLU A 128 -6.11 8.83 -1.95
N PHE A 129 -6.88 9.39 -1.03
CA PHE A 129 -8.28 9.71 -1.26
C PHE A 129 -8.39 11.10 -1.88
N THR A 130 -9.12 11.22 -2.98
CA THR A 130 -9.37 12.50 -3.65
C THR A 130 -10.87 12.70 -3.80
N ILE A 131 -11.33 13.90 -3.45
CA ILE A 131 -12.66 14.41 -3.77
C ILE A 131 -12.46 15.30 -4.99
N GLU A 132 -13.19 15.02 -6.07
CA GLU A 132 -13.21 15.87 -7.28
C GLU A 132 -14.34 16.90 -7.19
#